data_AF-A0A1R1LP32-F1
#
_entry.id   AF-A0A1R1LP32-F1
#
_cell.length_a   1.000
_cell.length_b   1.000
_cell.length_c   1.000
_cell.angle_alpha   90.00
_cell.angle_beta   90.00
_cell.angle_gamma   90.00
#
_symmetry.space_group_name_H-M   'P 1'
#
loop_
_entity.id
_entity.type
_entity.pdbx_description
1 polymer ?
#
loop_
_entity_poly.entity_id
_entity_poly.type
_entity_poly.pdbx_seq_one_letter_code
_entity_poly.pdbx_strand_id
1 'polypeptide(L)'
;MSDDVIAASPDALGAASGSADLPVVRDIFSASRPRSAGSTFLAPLDVLPELGTLPLRDLQVLHSRVARQREREYMTLDGPHPVTLDRLDELTRALDAREQREG
;
A
#
# COMPACT_ATOMS: atom_id res chain seq x y z
N MET A 1 -65.75 -23.51 -2.18
CA MET A 1 -65.61 -23.01 -3.56
C MET A 1 -65.97 -21.54 -3.56
N SER A 2 -64.96 -20.70 -3.37
CA SER A 2 -64.91 -19.31 -3.81
C SER A 2 -63.45 -19.06 -4.12
N ASP A 3 -63.13 -19.16 -5.40
CA ASP A 3 -61.85 -18.77 -5.98
C ASP A 3 -61.74 -17.24 -5.89
N ASP A 4 -60.72 -16.74 -5.21
CA ASP A 4 -60.30 -15.36 -5.35
C ASP A 4 -59.14 -15.29 -6.33
N VAL A 5 -59.38 -14.49 -7.36
CA VAL A 5 -58.66 -14.48 -8.64
C VAL A 5 -57.42 -13.60 -8.52
N ILE A 6 -56.33 -14.11 -9.11
CA ILE A 6 -55.03 -13.48 -9.29
C ILE A 6 -55.17 -12.08 -9.93
N ALA A 7 -54.67 -11.05 -9.23
CA ALA A 7 -54.28 -9.79 -9.85
C ALA A 7 -52.74 -9.73 -9.89
N ALA A 8 -52.17 -10.21 -10.99
CA ALA A 8 -50.83 -9.85 -11.39
C ALA A 8 -50.88 -8.45 -12.01
N SER A 9 -50.09 -7.51 -11.50
CA SER A 9 -49.60 -6.41 -12.32
C SER A 9 -48.08 -6.31 -12.13
N PRO A 10 -47.31 -6.64 -13.18
CA PRO A 10 -45.88 -6.40 -13.27
C PRO A 10 -45.62 -4.93 -13.65
N ASP A 11 -44.34 -4.56 -13.70
CA ASP A 11 -43.78 -3.29 -14.18
C ASP A 11 -43.67 -2.12 -13.20
N ALA A 12 -42.53 -2.09 -12.53
CA ALA A 12 -41.69 -0.89 -12.49
C ALA A 12 -40.22 -1.27 -12.26
N LEU A 13 -39.65 -2.13 -13.13
CA LEU A 13 -38.20 -2.20 -13.30
C LEU A 13 -37.76 -0.94 -14.05
N GLY A 14 -37.53 0.13 -13.30
CA GLY A 14 -36.86 1.33 -13.77
C GLY A 14 -35.42 1.00 -14.17
N ALA A 15 -35.24 0.58 -15.42
CA ALA A 15 -33.97 0.55 -16.11
C ALA A 15 -33.46 1.99 -16.30
N ALA A 16 -32.80 2.52 -15.28
CA ALA A 16 -31.78 3.54 -15.51
C ALA A 16 -30.51 2.81 -15.93
N SER A 17 -30.36 2.63 -17.24
CA SER A 17 -29.05 2.41 -17.88
C SER A 17 -28.16 3.62 -17.60
N GLY A 18 -27.55 3.63 -16.42
CA GLY A 18 -26.37 4.41 -16.14
C GLY A 18 -25.19 3.56 -16.55
N SER A 19 -24.76 3.68 -17.81
CA SER A 19 -23.39 3.38 -18.21
C SER A 19 -22.47 4.32 -17.43
N ALA A 20 -22.26 4.01 -16.15
CA ALA A 20 -21.19 4.58 -15.36
C ALA A 20 -19.91 3.96 -15.90
N ASP A 21 -19.39 4.66 -16.89
CA ASP A 21 -18.02 4.62 -17.37
C ASP A 21 -17.10 4.48 -16.15
N LEU A 22 -16.76 3.22 -15.82
CA LEU A 22 -15.86 2.94 -14.72
C LEU A 22 -14.50 3.49 -15.18
N PRO A 23 -13.94 4.50 -14.49
CA PRO A 23 -12.66 5.04 -14.89
C PRO A 23 -11.65 3.89 -14.80
N VAL A 24 -11.17 3.55 -16.00
CA VAL A 24 -10.07 2.66 -16.32
C VAL A 24 -9.15 2.41 -15.12
N VAL A 25 -9.14 1.14 -14.70
CA VAL A 25 -8.36 0.52 -13.59
C VAL A 25 -6.83 0.62 -13.80
N ARG A 26 -6.33 1.54 -14.63
CA ARG A 26 -4.91 1.59 -15.04
C ARG A 26 -4.09 2.78 -14.54
N ASP A 27 -4.68 3.82 -13.96
CA ASP A 27 -3.87 4.96 -13.44
C ASP A 27 -3.60 4.92 -11.93
N ILE A 28 -4.15 3.94 -11.19
CA ILE A 28 -3.98 3.85 -9.73
C ILE A 28 -2.55 3.41 -9.36
N PHE A 29 -1.87 2.69 -10.24
CA PHE A 29 -0.51 2.17 -9.99
C PHE A 29 0.61 3.16 -10.35
N SER A 30 0.29 4.34 -10.88
CA SER A 30 1.30 5.24 -11.47
C SER A 30 1.35 6.65 -10.87
N ALA A 31 0.57 6.95 -9.84
CA ALA A 31 0.86 8.09 -8.99
C ALA A 31 1.98 7.67 -8.04
N SER A 32 3.21 8.16 -8.28
CA SER A 32 4.13 8.41 -7.17
C SER A 32 3.36 9.24 -6.16
N ARG A 33 2.74 8.58 -5.16
CA ARG A 33 2.13 9.29 -4.05
C ARG A 33 3.20 10.27 -3.58
N PRO A 34 2.92 11.58 -3.53
CA PRO A 34 3.89 12.51 -2.99
C PRO A 34 4.27 11.93 -1.64
N ARG A 35 5.56 11.60 -1.46
CA ARG A 35 6.08 11.14 -0.16
C ARG A 35 5.50 12.15 0.81
N SER A 36 4.60 11.74 1.70
CA SER A 36 4.11 12.66 2.71
C SER A 36 5.37 13.11 3.42
N ALA A 37 5.77 14.37 3.19
CA ALA A 37 7.10 14.86 3.54
C ALA A 37 7.30 14.86 5.07
N GLY A 38 6.27 14.50 5.85
CA GLY A 38 6.32 14.28 7.28
C GLY A 38 5.94 12.86 7.75
N SER A 39 5.80 11.87 6.86
CA SER A 39 5.51 10.51 7.31
C SER A 39 6.75 9.88 7.95
N THR A 40 6.59 9.43 9.19
CA THR A 40 7.59 8.67 9.94
C THR A 40 7.53 7.16 9.64
N PHE A 41 6.76 6.78 8.61
CA PHE A 41 6.63 5.43 8.07
C PHE A 41 7.03 5.42 6.59
N LEU A 42 7.36 4.25 6.06
CA LEU A 42 7.56 4.02 4.65
C LEU A 42 6.80 2.75 4.24
N ALA A 43 5.70 2.91 3.50
CA ALA A 43 4.82 1.82 3.10
C ALA A 43 5.49 0.90 2.05
N PRO A 44 5.01 -0.35 1.90
CA PRO A 44 5.55 -1.30 0.92
C PRO A 44 5.57 -0.78 -0.52
N LEU A 45 4.61 0.07 -0.89
CA LEU A 45 4.47 0.61 -2.23
C LEU A 45 5.20 1.95 -2.43
N ASP A 46 5.76 2.54 -1.37
CA ASP A 46 6.55 3.77 -1.49
C ASP A 46 7.86 3.46 -2.24
N VAL A 47 8.33 4.43 -3.02
CA VAL A 47 9.57 4.30 -3.79
C VAL A 47 10.78 4.34 -2.84
N LEU A 48 11.64 3.32 -2.96
CA LEU A 48 12.91 3.26 -2.25
C LEU A 48 14.03 3.88 -3.11
N PRO A 49 14.83 4.81 -2.59
CA PRO A 49 16.03 5.31 -3.28
C PRO A 49 17.13 4.26 -3.35
N GLU A 50 18.09 4.46 -4.26
CA GLU A 50 19.29 3.64 -4.38
C GLU A 50 20.17 3.74 -3.12
N LEU A 51 20.40 2.61 -2.44
CA LEU A 51 21.04 2.59 -1.13
C LEU A 51 22.56 2.82 -1.21
N GLY A 52 23.20 2.42 -2.31
CA GLY A 52 24.66 2.50 -2.44
C GLY A 52 25.24 3.91 -2.37
N THR A 53 24.46 4.92 -2.77
CA THR A 53 24.89 6.32 -2.88
C THR A 53 24.36 7.23 -1.78
N LEU A 54 23.48 6.72 -0.91
CA LEU A 54 22.86 7.50 0.15
C LEU A 54 23.88 7.85 1.25
N PRO A 55 23.86 9.07 1.83
CA PRO A 55 24.59 9.36 3.06
C PRO A 55 24.22 8.39 4.20
N LEU A 56 25.13 8.15 5.16
CA LEU A 56 24.86 7.29 6.33
C LEU A 56 23.61 7.69 7.09
N ARG A 57 23.49 8.99 7.36
CA ARG A 57 22.33 9.57 8.04
C ARG A 57 21.01 9.23 7.33
N ASP A 58 20.97 9.35 6.01
CA ASP A 58 19.74 9.14 5.26
C ASP A 58 19.37 7.65 5.21
N LEU A 59 20.37 6.76 5.16
CA LEU A 59 20.15 5.33 5.27
C LEU A 59 19.58 4.94 6.64
N GLN A 60 20.10 5.54 7.73
CA GLN A 60 19.57 5.34 9.09
C GLN A 60 18.12 5.85 9.22
N VAL A 61 17.81 7.00 8.64
CA VAL A 61 16.43 7.53 8.60
C VAL A 61 15.50 6.59 7.84
N LEU A 62 15.94 6.08 6.69
CA LEU A 62 15.16 5.16 5.87
C LEU A 62 14.89 3.84 6.62
N HIS A 63 15.93 3.27 7.25
CA HIS A 63 15.82 2.11 8.12
C HIS A 63 14.80 2.33 9.24
N SER A 64 14.87 3.45 9.95
CA SER A 64 13.91 3.77 11.03
C SER A 64 12.46 3.82 10.52
N ARG A 65 12.22 4.41 9.35
CA ARG A 65 10.87 4.51 8.78
C ARG A 65 10.30 3.14 8.36
N VAL A 66 11.13 2.27 7.79
CA VAL A 66 10.73 0.91 7.41
C VAL A 66 10.53 0.04 8.66
N ALA A 67 11.40 0.17 9.67
CA ALA A 67 11.24 -0.52 10.95
C ALA A 67 9.92 -0.16 11.65
N ARG A 68 9.57 1.14 11.69
CA ARG A 68 8.28 1.60 12.24
C ARG A 68 7.11 1.10 11.40
N GLN A 69 7.25 1.02 10.08
CA GLN A 69 6.21 0.43 9.23
C GLN A 69 5.98 -1.04 9.57
N ARG A 70 7.06 -1.83 9.71
CA ARG A 70 6.98 -3.23 10.14
C ARG A 70 6.29 -3.40 11.49
N GLU A 71 6.66 -2.58 12.48
CA GLU A 71 6.03 -2.56 13.81
C GLU A 71 4.53 -2.30 13.73
N ARG A 72 4.12 -1.35 12.88
CA ARG A 72 2.70 -1.07 12.63
C ARG A 72 1.99 -2.25 11.97
N GLU A 73 2.62 -2.91 11.01
CA GLU A 73 2.04 -4.05 10.32
C GLU A 73 1.91 -5.29 11.22
N TYR A 74 2.81 -5.49 12.18
CA TYR A 74 2.65 -6.52 13.22
C TYR A 74 1.41 -6.33 14.10
N MET A 75 0.84 -5.12 14.17
CA MET A 75 -0.41 -4.88 14.90
C MET A 75 -1.65 -5.32 14.10
N THR A 76 -1.47 -5.80 12.88
CA THR A 76 -2.54 -6.30 12.00
C THR A 76 -2.58 -7.83 11.99
N LEU A 77 -3.72 -8.42 11.62
CA LEU A 77 -3.88 -9.87 11.54
C LEU A 77 -3.01 -10.52 10.44
N ASP A 78 -2.76 -9.77 9.36
CA ASP A 78 -1.96 -10.26 8.22
C ASP A 78 -0.45 -10.21 8.51
N GLY A 79 -0.04 -9.47 9.53
CA GLY A 79 1.35 -9.26 9.88
C GLY A 79 2.11 -8.34 8.90
N PRO A 80 3.46 -8.33 8.97
CA PRO A 80 4.29 -7.49 8.11
C PRO A 80 4.20 -7.90 6.65
N HIS A 81 4.13 -6.89 5.79
CA HIS A 81 4.15 -7.11 4.35
C HIS A 81 5.53 -7.65 3.93
N PRO A 82 5.63 -8.66 3.05
CA PRO A 82 6.92 -9.25 2.64
C PRO A 82 7.94 -8.22 2.14
N VAL A 83 7.51 -7.29 1.29
CA VAL A 83 8.35 -6.18 0.81
C VAL A 83 8.88 -5.29 1.94
N THR A 84 8.15 -5.10 3.03
CA THR A 84 8.65 -4.34 4.20
C THR A 84 9.81 -5.10 4.86
N LEU A 85 9.73 -6.42 4.95
CA LEU A 85 10.78 -7.27 5.50
C LEU A 85 12.02 -7.26 4.61
N ASP A 86 11.85 -7.50 3.31
CA ASP A 86 12.96 -7.51 2.34
C ASP A 86 13.72 -6.18 2.35
N ARG A 87 12.99 -5.06 2.37
CA ARG A 87 13.59 -3.72 2.44
C ARG A 87 14.34 -3.50 3.75
N LEU A 88 13.82 -4.00 4.86
CA LEU A 88 14.51 -3.86 6.14
C LEU A 88 15.81 -4.64 6.14
N ASP A 89 15.80 -5.87 5.63
CA ASP A 89 17.00 -6.70 5.49
C ASP A 89 18.04 -6.05 4.57
N GLU A 90 17.60 -5.47 3.44
CA GLU A 90 18.47 -4.74 2.52
C GLU A 90 19.13 -3.52 3.20
N LEU A 91 18.33 -2.73 3.94
CA LEU A 91 18.80 -1.57 4.69
C LEU A 91 19.78 -1.96 5.80
N THR A 92 19.52 -3.05 6.53
CA THR A 92 20.44 -3.59 7.54
C THR A 92 21.78 -3.98 6.91
N ARG A 93 21.77 -4.75 5.81
CA ARG A 93 23.02 -5.12 5.10
C ARG A 93 23.78 -3.89 4.62
N ALA A 94 23.09 -2.87 4.12
CA ALA A 94 23.71 -1.63 3.68
C ALA A 94 24.35 -0.83 4.83
N LEU A 95 23.75 -0.86 6.03
CA LEU A 95 24.31 -0.25 7.24
C LEU A 95 25.55 -1.02 7.71
N ASP A 96 25.46 -2.35 7.81
CA ASP A 96 26.57 -3.21 8.24
C ASP A 96 27.79 -3.06 7.31
N ALA A 97 27.54 -2.96 6.00
CA ALA A 97 28.59 -2.75 5.00
C ALA A 97 29.26 -1.37 5.09
N ARG A 98 28.65 -0.39 5.77
CA ARG A 98 29.26 0.92 6.03
C ARG A 98 30.05 0.91 7.32
N GLU A 99 29.51 0.29 8.37
CA GLU A 99 30.22 0.09 9.63
C GLU A 99 31.56 -0.64 9.40
N GLN A 100 31.57 -1.69 8.56
CA GLN A 100 32.79 -2.42 8.20
C GLN A 100 33.83 -1.61 7.39
N ARG A 101 33.48 -0.45 6.82
CA ARG A 101 34.43 0.44 6.14
C ARG A 101 35.02 1.50 7.05
N GLU A 102 34.32 1.79 8.14
CA GLU A 102 34.69 2.82 9.11
C GLU A 102 35.49 2.24 10.30
N GLY A 103 35.43 0.92 10.51
CA GLY A 103 36.26 0.16 11.46
C GLY A 103 37.53 -0.42 10.84
#